data_AF-A0A316JQ86-F1
#
_entry.id   AF-A0A316JQ86-F1
#
_cell.length_a   1.000
_cell.length_b   1.000
_cell.length_c   1.000
_cell.angle_alpha   90.00
_cell.angle_beta   90.00
_cell.angle_gamma   90.00
#
_symmetry.space_group_name_H-M   'P 1'
#
loop_
_entity.id
_entity.type
_entity.pdbx_description
1 polymer ?
#
loop_
_entity_poly.entity_id
_entity_poly.type
_entity_poly.pdbx_seq_one_letter_code
_entity_poly.pdbx_strand_id
1 'polypeptide(L)'
;MRHLITFIGLALLSQTAMAQEYNDLKILFADGDYEKLVKKAEGYTTNDKTKYDPVPYFWAAKGLYKISLSGTDDERFKNAYKDAIKFLGKGIKYDLKKNDGQAMEEFNEFVVMFQMTCFNRISNDIEAGDYRKAYSWAGRYKKITQNPVGVYLIMGACKYQAKDRSSARTNWKEADALLPEITGVESWSDADKQVLMIGIIETAKAYKMSMQDDKAKDILGKAAQWFEEDEEWQRRYDDYVNS
;
A
#
# COMPACT_ATOMS: atom_id res chain seq x y z
N MET A 1 -23.18 -61.94 29.19
CA MET A 1 -23.24 -60.48 29.37
C MET A 1 -22.61 -59.82 28.16
N ARG A 2 -23.42 -59.12 27.38
CA ARG A 2 -23.04 -58.32 26.20
C ARG A 2 -22.49 -56.99 26.67
N HIS A 3 -21.26 -56.64 26.31
CA HIS A 3 -20.82 -55.24 26.29
C HIS A 3 -19.99 -55.00 25.03
N LEU A 4 -20.69 -54.63 23.94
CA LEU A 4 -20.08 -53.89 22.83
C LEU A 4 -19.80 -52.48 23.34
N ILE A 5 -18.53 -52.08 23.37
CA ILE A 5 -18.15 -50.67 23.50
C ILE A 5 -18.02 -50.12 22.09
N THR A 6 -19.04 -49.40 21.64
CA THR A 6 -19.03 -48.64 20.39
C THR A 6 -18.19 -47.38 20.61
N PHE A 7 -16.98 -47.34 20.07
CA PHE A 7 -16.19 -46.11 19.99
C PHE A 7 -16.76 -45.25 18.85
N ILE A 8 -17.43 -44.15 19.21
CA ILE A 8 -17.87 -43.12 18.28
C ILE A 8 -16.62 -42.36 17.84
N GLY A 9 -16.16 -42.63 16.62
CA GLY A 9 -15.14 -41.81 15.96
C GLY A 9 -15.71 -40.43 15.70
N LEU A 10 -15.21 -39.43 16.43
CA LEU A 10 -15.48 -38.03 16.16
C LEU A 10 -14.74 -37.67 14.87
N ALA A 11 -15.45 -37.75 13.74
CA ALA A 11 -14.97 -37.22 12.48
C ALA A 11 -14.84 -35.70 12.62
N LEU A 12 -13.62 -35.23 12.84
CA LEU A 12 -13.24 -33.85 12.59
C LEU A 12 -13.46 -33.60 11.09
N LEU A 13 -14.65 -33.12 10.73
CA LEU A 13 -14.87 -32.48 9.44
C LEU A 13 -14.02 -31.21 9.44
N SER A 14 -12.77 -31.33 8.98
CA SER A 14 -12.06 -30.20 8.41
C SER A 14 -12.91 -29.74 7.23
N GLN A 15 -13.73 -28.71 7.44
CA GLN A 15 -14.27 -27.93 6.34
C GLN A 15 -13.06 -27.27 5.69
N THR A 16 -12.46 -27.95 4.71
CA THR A 16 -11.71 -27.26 3.67
C THR A 16 -12.74 -26.34 3.03
N ALA A 17 -12.67 -25.04 3.37
CA ALA A 17 -13.41 -24.03 2.64
C ALA A 17 -12.99 -24.21 1.18
N MET A 18 -13.88 -24.78 0.36
CA MET A 18 -13.69 -24.86 -1.08
C MET A 18 -13.46 -23.42 -1.52
N ALA A 19 -12.22 -23.09 -1.88
CA ALA A 19 -11.87 -21.75 -2.33
C ALA A 19 -12.77 -21.48 -3.55
N GLN A 20 -13.69 -20.53 -3.42
CA GLN A 20 -14.50 -20.08 -4.53
C GLN A 20 -13.52 -19.54 -5.57
N GLU A 21 -13.42 -20.18 -6.75
CA GLU A 21 -12.35 -19.86 -7.70
C GLU A 21 -12.56 -18.55 -8.50
N TYR A 22 -13.70 -17.87 -8.32
CA TYR A 22 -14.01 -16.57 -8.94
C TYR A 22 -13.66 -16.49 -10.45
N ASN A 23 -13.81 -17.60 -11.18
CA ASN A 23 -13.43 -17.72 -12.60
C ASN A 23 -14.21 -16.77 -13.51
N ASP A 24 -15.42 -16.39 -13.12
CA ASP A 24 -16.21 -15.36 -13.78
C ASP A 24 -15.52 -13.99 -13.78
N LEU A 25 -14.84 -13.62 -12.69
CA LEU A 25 -14.06 -12.38 -12.62
C LEU A 25 -12.82 -12.44 -13.54
N LYS A 26 -12.16 -13.60 -13.61
CA LYS A 26 -11.02 -13.84 -14.52
C LYS A 26 -11.44 -13.65 -15.98
N ILE A 27 -12.57 -14.25 -16.37
CA ILE A 27 -13.13 -14.14 -17.73
C ILE A 27 -13.47 -12.69 -18.07
N LEU A 28 -14.21 -11.99 -17.20
CA LEU A 28 -14.57 -10.59 -17.44
C LEU A 28 -13.35 -9.67 -17.58
N PHE A 29 -12.27 -9.95 -16.84
CA PHE A 29 -11.02 -9.21 -17.01
C PHE A 29 -10.33 -9.50 -18.35
N ALA A 30 -10.29 -10.77 -18.76
CA ALA A 30 -9.71 -11.20 -20.03
C ALA A 30 -10.47 -10.64 -21.23
N ASP A 31 -11.81 -10.56 -21.13
CA ASP A 31 -12.69 -10.00 -22.16
C ASP A 31 -12.60 -8.46 -22.25
N GLY A 32 -11.92 -7.79 -21.31
CA GLY A 32 -11.85 -6.33 -21.25
C GLY A 32 -13.12 -5.65 -20.74
N ASP A 33 -14.09 -6.43 -20.24
CA ASP A 33 -15.39 -5.98 -19.75
C ASP A 33 -15.29 -5.40 -18.32
N TYR A 34 -14.42 -4.40 -18.13
CA TYR A 34 -13.98 -3.93 -16.81
C TYR A 34 -15.11 -3.36 -15.94
N GLU A 35 -16.09 -2.68 -16.51
CA GLU A 35 -17.23 -2.20 -15.72
C GLU A 35 -18.10 -3.33 -15.18
N LYS A 36 -18.33 -4.37 -16.01
CA LYS A 36 -19.05 -5.57 -15.59
C LYS A 36 -18.25 -6.35 -14.55
N LEU A 37 -16.94 -6.45 -14.73
CA LEU A 37 -16.02 -7.01 -13.74
C LEU A 37 -16.18 -6.33 -12.39
N VAL A 38 -16.12 -4.99 -12.34
CA VAL A 38 -16.25 -4.25 -11.08
C VAL A 38 -17.62 -4.45 -10.46
N LYS A 39 -18.70 -4.34 -11.26
CA LYS A 39 -20.08 -4.57 -10.81
C LYS A 39 -20.24 -5.97 -10.19
N LYS A 40 -19.66 -7.01 -10.81
CA LYS A 40 -19.72 -8.39 -10.35
C LYS A 40 -18.87 -8.62 -9.09
N ALA A 41 -17.63 -8.14 -9.09
CA ALA A 41 -16.70 -8.22 -7.96
C ALA A 41 -17.30 -7.54 -6.71
N GLU A 42 -17.88 -6.35 -6.86
CA GLU A 42 -18.56 -5.64 -5.78
C GLU A 42 -19.72 -6.44 -5.18
N GLY A 43 -20.51 -7.14 -6.02
CA GLY A 43 -21.56 -8.03 -5.56
C GLY A 43 -21.05 -9.04 -4.54
N TYR A 44 -19.89 -9.66 -4.80
CA TYR A 44 -19.23 -10.55 -3.83
C TYR A 44 -18.75 -9.81 -2.57
N THR A 45 -18.28 -8.57 -2.68
CA THR A 45 -17.86 -7.78 -1.51
C THR A 45 -19.00 -7.36 -0.58
N THR A 46 -20.25 -7.40 -1.07
CA THR A 46 -21.45 -7.05 -0.28
C THR A 46 -22.23 -8.26 0.23
N ASN A 47 -21.99 -9.44 -0.33
CA ASN A 47 -22.69 -10.67 0.07
C ASN A 47 -22.16 -11.20 1.40
N ASP A 48 -23.05 -11.55 2.34
CA ASP A 48 -22.66 -12.00 3.69
C ASP A 48 -21.69 -13.17 3.73
N LYS A 49 -21.73 -14.05 2.72
CA LYS A 49 -20.84 -15.21 2.62
C LYS A 49 -19.43 -14.85 2.14
N THR A 50 -19.31 -13.85 1.26
CA THR A 50 -18.06 -13.54 0.55
C THR A 50 -17.52 -12.13 0.86
N LYS A 51 -18.21 -11.33 1.69
CA LYS A 51 -17.86 -9.92 1.97
C LYS A 51 -16.48 -9.73 2.61
N TYR A 52 -15.93 -10.78 3.19
CA TYR A 52 -14.60 -10.77 3.78
C TYR A 52 -13.60 -11.60 2.97
N ASP A 53 -13.97 -12.11 1.80
CA ASP A 53 -13.05 -12.85 0.95
C ASP A 53 -12.22 -11.84 0.17
N PRO A 54 -10.88 -11.98 0.15
CA PRO A 54 -10.02 -10.93 -0.39
C PRO A 54 -10.00 -10.88 -1.93
N VAL A 55 -10.15 -12.02 -2.61
CA VAL A 55 -10.02 -12.14 -4.07
C VAL A 55 -10.96 -11.18 -4.84
N PRO A 56 -12.26 -11.06 -4.51
CA PRO A 56 -13.12 -10.07 -5.14
C PRO A 56 -12.64 -8.62 -5.01
N TYR A 57 -12.01 -8.26 -3.89
CA TYR A 57 -11.47 -6.91 -3.71
C TYR A 57 -10.28 -6.64 -4.64
N PHE A 58 -9.40 -7.62 -4.83
CA PHE A 58 -8.29 -7.51 -5.78
C PHE A 58 -8.78 -7.37 -7.23
N TRP A 59 -9.79 -8.16 -7.62
CA TRP A 59 -10.40 -8.04 -8.96
C TRP A 59 -11.12 -6.70 -9.17
N ALA A 60 -11.86 -6.22 -8.17
CA ALA A 60 -12.47 -4.89 -8.24
C ALA A 60 -11.41 -3.80 -8.41
N ALA A 61 -10.30 -3.88 -7.66
CA ALA A 61 -9.18 -2.95 -7.80
C ALA A 61 -8.55 -2.99 -9.20
N LYS A 62 -8.30 -4.18 -9.76
CA LYS A 62 -7.79 -4.35 -11.14
C LYS A 62 -8.72 -3.74 -12.18
N GLY A 63 -10.02 -4.04 -12.10
CA GLY A 63 -11.02 -3.50 -13.02
C GLY A 63 -11.10 -1.97 -12.93
N LEU A 64 -11.19 -1.43 -11.72
CA LEU A 64 -11.22 0.02 -11.48
C LEU A 64 -9.95 0.72 -11.99
N TYR A 65 -8.78 0.10 -11.82
CA TYR A 65 -7.54 0.64 -12.39
C TYR A 65 -7.59 0.67 -13.92
N LYS A 66 -8.03 -0.41 -14.56
CA LYS A 66 -8.17 -0.45 -16.02
C LYS A 66 -9.15 0.60 -16.55
N ILE A 67 -10.31 0.77 -15.90
CA ILE A 67 -11.27 1.84 -16.21
C ILE A 67 -10.61 3.22 -16.07
N SER A 68 -9.78 3.41 -15.05
CA SER A 68 -9.09 4.70 -14.85
C SER A 68 -8.06 5.02 -15.93
N LEU A 69 -7.56 4.01 -16.66
CA LEU A 69 -6.64 4.17 -17.78
C LEU A 69 -7.36 4.36 -19.11
N SER A 70 -8.43 3.60 -19.34
CA SER A 70 -9.19 3.66 -20.61
C SER A 70 -10.16 4.83 -20.68
N GLY A 71 -10.57 5.38 -19.53
CA GLY A 71 -11.68 6.31 -19.43
C GLY A 71 -13.04 5.59 -19.51
N THR A 72 -14.09 6.30 -19.11
CA THR A 72 -15.49 5.89 -19.25
C THR A 72 -16.39 7.12 -19.08
N ASP A 73 -17.55 7.10 -19.73
CA ASP A 73 -18.62 8.11 -19.57
C ASP A 73 -19.58 7.75 -18.43
N ASP A 74 -19.47 6.56 -17.82
CA ASP A 74 -20.28 6.18 -16.66
C ASP A 74 -19.77 6.93 -15.41
N GLU A 75 -20.53 7.94 -15.00
CA GLU A 75 -20.30 8.79 -13.81
C GLU A 75 -20.02 7.99 -12.53
N ARG A 76 -20.47 6.74 -12.44
CA ARG A 76 -20.14 5.83 -11.33
C ARG A 76 -18.63 5.67 -11.15
N PHE A 77 -17.88 5.70 -12.24
CA PHE A 77 -16.46 5.39 -12.27
C PHE A 77 -15.56 6.63 -12.38
N LYS A 78 -16.09 7.85 -12.21
CA LYS A 78 -15.29 9.08 -12.25
C LYS A 78 -14.12 9.13 -11.25
N ASN A 79 -14.20 8.34 -10.17
CA ASN A 79 -13.16 8.21 -9.16
C ASN A 79 -12.44 6.86 -9.20
N ALA A 80 -12.50 6.13 -10.32
CA ALA A 80 -12.07 4.72 -10.42
C ALA A 80 -10.68 4.46 -9.84
N TYR A 81 -9.70 5.32 -10.11
CA TYR A 81 -8.35 5.17 -9.53
C TYR A 81 -8.34 5.22 -7.99
N LYS A 82 -9.08 6.16 -7.38
CA LYS A 82 -9.16 6.29 -5.92
C LYS A 82 -9.96 5.14 -5.31
N ASP A 83 -10.97 4.67 -6.00
CA ASP A 83 -11.76 3.52 -5.56
C ASP A 83 -10.94 2.22 -5.68
N ALA A 84 -10.08 2.08 -6.69
CA ALA A 84 -9.15 0.96 -6.82
C ALA A 84 -8.25 0.85 -5.57
N ILE A 85 -7.69 1.97 -5.08
CA ILE A 85 -6.91 2.00 -3.82
C ILE A 85 -7.75 1.52 -2.63
N LYS A 86 -9.02 1.96 -2.55
CA LYS A 86 -9.92 1.57 -1.46
C LYS A 86 -10.22 0.08 -1.48
N PHE A 87 -10.49 -0.50 -2.65
CA PHE A 87 -10.71 -1.93 -2.79
C PHE A 87 -9.43 -2.72 -2.50
N LEU A 88 -8.29 -2.32 -3.08
CA LEU A 88 -7.01 -2.99 -2.84
C LEU A 88 -6.65 -3.02 -1.36
N GLY A 89 -6.75 -1.88 -0.66
CA GLY A 89 -6.42 -1.82 0.77
C GLY A 89 -7.35 -2.67 1.65
N LYS A 90 -8.62 -2.82 1.26
CA LYS A 90 -9.53 -3.77 1.93
C LYS A 90 -9.15 -5.22 1.62
N GLY A 91 -8.81 -5.53 0.37
CA GLY A 91 -8.35 -6.85 -0.06
C GLY A 91 -7.15 -7.30 0.74
N ILE A 92 -6.08 -6.50 0.77
CA ILE A 92 -4.87 -6.74 1.57
C ILE A 92 -5.22 -6.97 3.05
N LYS A 93 -6.04 -6.09 3.64
CA LYS A 93 -6.45 -6.22 5.05
C LYS A 93 -7.17 -7.54 5.33
N TYR A 94 -8.09 -7.96 4.47
CA TYR A 94 -8.81 -9.21 4.67
C TYR A 94 -7.94 -10.42 4.41
N ASP A 95 -7.03 -10.33 3.45
CA ASP A 95 -6.11 -11.39 3.10
C ASP A 95 -5.12 -11.68 4.23
N LEU A 96 -4.49 -10.64 4.79
CA LEU A 96 -3.64 -10.77 5.97
C LEU A 96 -4.40 -11.36 7.17
N LYS A 97 -5.67 -10.99 7.35
CA LYS A 97 -6.47 -11.46 8.48
C LYS A 97 -6.92 -12.93 8.34
N LYS A 98 -7.20 -13.39 7.12
CA LYS A 98 -7.85 -14.69 6.89
C LYS A 98 -6.93 -15.75 6.30
N ASN A 99 -6.03 -15.33 5.42
CA ASN A 99 -5.26 -16.20 4.54
C ASN A 99 -3.75 -15.94 4.67
N ASP A 100 -3.31 -15.16 5.66
CA ASP A 100 -1.90 -14.82 5.91
C ASP A 100 -1.19 -14.22 4.68
N GLY A 101 -1.92 -13.48 3.83
CA GLY A 101 -1.36 -12.81 2.66
C GLY A 101 -1.24 -13.66 1.38
N GLN A 102 -1.76 -14.89 1.37
CA GLN A 102 -1.65 -15.79 0.20
C GLN A 102 -2.34 -15.26 -1.07
N ALA A 103 -3.48 -14.58 -0.97
CA ALA A 103 -4.12 -14.06 -2.19
C ALA A 103 -3.30 -12.91 -2.78
N MET A 104 -2.68 -12.07 -1.94
CA MET A 104 -1.82 -10.99 -2.40
C MET A 104 -0.65 -11.52 -3.26
N GLU A 105 -0.15 -12.72 -2.97
CA GLU A 105 0.89 -13.38 -3.78
C GLU A 105 0.40 -13.64 -5.22
N GLU A 106 -0.83 -14.16 -5.41
CA GLU A 106 -1.45 -14.34 -6.73
C GLU A 106 -1.60 -13.00 -7.48
N PHE A 107 -1.84 -11.91 -6.75
CA PHE A 107 -2.04 -10.58 -7.31
C PHE A 107 -0.77 -9.71 -7.28
N ASN A 108 0.38 -10.25 -6.90
CA ASN A 108 1.55 -9.46 -6.52
C ASN A 108 2.00 -8.52 -7.64
N GLU A 109 2.04 -8.99 -8.89
CA GLU A 109 2.39 -8.17 -10.06
C GLU A 109 1.51 -6.91 -10.16
N PHE A 110 0.20 -7.05 -9.93
CA PHE A 110 -0.70 -5.91 -9.92
C PHE A 110 -0.47 -5.02 -8.71
N VAL A 111 -0.27 -5.60 -7.52
CA VAL A 111 -0.06 -4.84 -6.29
C VAL A 111 1.17 -3.95 -6.40
N VAL A 112 2.32 -4.51 -6.78
CA VAL A 112 3.58 -3.76 -6.89
C VAL A 112 3.52 -2.69 -7.98
N MET A 113 2.94 -3.02 -9.14
CA MET A 113 2.75 -2.04 -10.22
C MET A 113 1.84 -0.90 -9.76
N PHE A 114 0.72 -1.22 -9.11
CA PHE A 114 -0.24 -0.21 -8.70
C PHE A 114 0.30 0.68 -7.56
N GLN A 115 1.05 0.11 -6.61
CA GLN A 115 1.84 0.86 -5.63
C GLN A 115 2.76 1.85 -6.35
N MET A 116 3.53 1.41 -7.35
CA MET A 116 4.43 2.29 -8.10
C MET A 116 3.69 3.45 -8.79
N THR A 117 2.50 3.20 -9.36
CA THR A 117 1.70 4.30 -9.93
C THR A 117 1.28 5.34 -8.90
N CYS A 118 1.03 4.91 -7.66
CA CYS A 118 0.66 5.79 -6.57
C CYS A 118 1.87 6.57 -6.05
N PHE A 119 3.03 5.89 -5.93
CA PHE A 119 4.31 6.54 -5.65
C PHE A 119 4.64 7.63 -6.66
N ASN A 120 4.54 7.36 -7.96
CA ASN A 120 4.81 8.35 -9.01
C ASN A 120 3.92 9.60 -8.88
N ARG A 121 2.68 9.45 -8.40
CA ARG A 121 1.83 10.62 -8.10
C ARG A 121 2.32 11.41 -6.90
N ILE A 122 2.77 10.72 -5.85
CA ILE A 122 3.36 11.36 -4.66
C ILE A 122 4.63 12.11 -5.03
N SER A 123 5.57 11.47 -5.74
CA SER A 123 6.84 12.08 -6.12
C SER A 123 6.63 13.28 -7.04
N ASN A 124 5.80 13.16 -8.08
CA ASN A 124 5.51 14.26 -8.99
C ASN A 124 4.88 15.46 -8.26
N ASP A 125 3.97 15.24 -7.32
CA ASP A 125 3.38 16.33 -6.53
C ASP A 125 4.39 16.97 -5.56
N ILE A 126 5.33 16.20 -5.00
CA ILE A 126 6.44 16.73 -4.18
C ILE A 126 7.37 17.60 -5.04
N GLU A 127 7.76 17.12 -6.21
CA GLU A 127 8.64 17.83 -7.14
C GLU A 127 8.01 19.12 -7.67
N ALA A 128 6.69 19.10 -7.90
CA ALA A 128 5.91 20.29 -8.23
C ALA A 128 5.69 21.25 -7.05
N GLY A 129 6.10 20.88 -5.83
CA GLY A 129 5.88 21.66 -4.61
C GLY A 129 4.43 21.65 -4.10
N ASP A 130 3.56 20.77 -4.64
CA ASP A 130 2.18 20.60 -4.19
C ASP A 130 2.09 19.59 -3.03
N TYR A 131 2.69 19.99 -1.90
CA TYR A 131 2.75 19.17 -0.69
C TYR A 131 1.37 18.80 -0.12
N ARG A 132 0.31 19.56 -0.45
CA ARG A 132 -1.06 19.23 -0.02
C ARG A 132 -1.60 18.05 -0.81
N LYS A 133 -1.37 18.00 -2.13
CA LYS A 133 -1.76 16.82 -2.94
C LYS A 133 -0.87 15.63 -2.63
N ALA A 134 0.43 15.81 -2.50
CA ALA A 134 1.35 14.75 -2.11
C ALA A 134 0.94 14.09 -0.77
N TYR A 135 0.61 14.89 0.25
CA TYR A 135 0.06 14.38 1.52
C TYR A 135 -1.22 13.54 1.32
N SER A 136 -2.11 13.99 0.44
CA SER A 136 -3.35 13.29 0.12
C SER A 136 -3.08 11.93 -0.52
N TRP A 137 -2.11 11.84 -1.43
CA TRP A 137 -1.70 10.57 -2.04
C TRP A 137 -0.93 9.67 -1.09
N ALA A 138 -0.03 10.21 -0.26
CA ALA A 138 0.67 9.45 0.78
C ALA A 138 -0.33 8.77 1.74
N GLY A 139 -1.35 9.51 2.21
CA GLY A 139 -2.41 8.93 3.04
C GLY A 139 -3.24 7.84 2.34
N ARG A 140 -3.25 7.81 1.00
CA ARG A 140 -3.86 6.73 0.21
C ARG A 140 -2.91 5.54 0.05
N TYR A 141 -1.64 5.80 -0.24
CA TYR A 141 -0.59 4.77 -0.31
C TYR A 141 -0.49 3.98 1.01
N LYS A 142 -0.64 4.66 2.15
CA LYS A 142 -0.73 4.03 3.48
C LYS A 142 -1.70 2.84 3.55
N LYS A 143 -2.77 2.85 2.74
CA LYS A 143 -3.79 1.80 2.74
C LYS A 143 -3.37 0.53 2.00
N ILE A 144 -2.34 0.60 1.17
CA ILE A 144 -1.95 -0.44 0.23
C ILE A 144 -0.50 -0.89 0.41
N THR A 145 0.20 -0.35 1.40
CA THR A 145 1.54 -0.79 1.80
C THR A 145 1.50 -1.56 3.10
N GLN A 146 2.42 -2.50 3.25
CA GLN A 146 2.71 -3.16 4.53
C GLN A 146 3.88 -2.48 5.26
N ASN A 147 4.56 -1.52 4.63
CA ASN A 147 5.77 -0.85 5.09
C ASN A 147 5.50 0.67 5.27
N PRO A 148 4.78 1.09 6.31
CA PRO A 148 4.23 2.45 6.40
C PRO A 148 5.24 3.53 6.80
N VAL A 149 6.47 3.18 7.20
CA VAL A 149 7.47 4.13 7.72
C VAL A 149 7.72 5.27 6.74
N GLY A 150 8.03 4.95 5.47
CA GLY A 150 8.25 5.96 4.43
C GLY A 150 7.04 6.88 4.23
N VAL A 151 5.82 6.32 4.31
CA VAL A 151 4.59 7.10 4.18
C VAL A 151 4.43 8.12 5.30
N TYR A 152 4.70 7.73 6.54
CA TYR A 152 4.65 8.66 7.67
C TYR A 152 5.71 9.76 7.55
N LEU A 153 6.91 9.43 7.09
CA LEU A 153 7.96 10.42 6.82
C LEU A 153 7.54 11.42 5.74
N ILE A 154 7.01 10.94 4.60
CA ILE A 154 6.45 11.80 3.53
C ILE A 154 5.33 12.69 4.08
N MET A 155 4.38 12.11 4.82
CA MET A 155 3.27 12.87 5.41
C MET A 155 3.76 13.95 6.38
N GLY A 156 4.78 13.64 7.19
CA GLY A 156 5.42 14.58 8.09
C GLY A 156 6.08 15.74 7.35
N ALA A 157 6.90 15.43 6.35
CA ALA A 157 7.56 16.43 5.51
C ALA A 157 6.55 17.32 4.75
N CYS A 158 5.51 16.73 4.16
CA CYS A 158 4.45 17.49 3.47
C CYS A 158 3.73 18.46 4.44
N LYS A 159 3.40 17.99 5.65
CA LYS A 159 2.78 18.84 6.68
C LYS A 159 3.71 19.95 7.15
N TYR A 160 5.00 19.67 7.27
CA TYR A 160 6.01 20.68 7.54
C TYR A 160 6.01 21.73 6.42
N GLN A 161 6.10 21.35 5.14
CA GLN A 161 6.10 22.32 4.05
C GLN A 161 4.80 23.13 3.98
N ALA A 162 3.67 22.51 4.33
CA ALA A 162 2.38 23.19 4.47
C ALA A 162 2.23 24.07 5.74
N LYS A 163 3.31 24.31 6.50
CA LYS A 163 3.36 25.08 7.76
C LYS A 163 2.52 24.50 8.92
N ASP A 164 2.11 23.25 8.82
CA ASP A 164 1.40 22.51 9.87
C ASP A 164 2.40 21.68 10.70
N ARG A 165 3.13 22.39 11.58
CA ARG A 165 4.20 21.82 12.42
C ARG A 165 3.69 20.77 13.40
N SER A 166 2.45 20.89 13.86
CA SER A 166 1.87 19.95 14.82
C SER A 166 1.63 18.60 14.16
N SER A 167 0.94 18.59 13.00
CA SER A 167 0.71 17.34 12.27
C SER A 167 2.00 16.73 11.74
N ALA A 168 3.00 17.55 11.39
CA ALA A 168 4.32 17.06 10.99
C ALA A 168 4.94 16.20 12.10
N ARG A 169 5.01 16.74 13.33
CA ARG A 169 5.54 16.01 14.49
C ARG A 169 4.75 14.75 14.82
N THR A 170 3.42 14.77 14.69
CA THR A 170 2.60 13.57 14.89
C THR A 170 3.00 12.45 13.92
N ASN A 171 3.16 12.76 12.63
CA ASN A 171 3.55 11.73 11.66
C ASN A 171 4.99 11.26 11.86
N TRP A 172 5.93 12.15 12.15
CA TRP A 172 7.31 11.75 12.44
C TRP A 172 7.43 10.88 13.69
N LYS A 173 6.62 11.13 14.72
CA LYS A 173 6.57 10.25 15.90
C LYS A 173 6.14 8.82 15.55
N GLU A 174 5.16 8.65 14.66
CA GLU A 174 4.76 7.32 14.17
C GLU A 174 5.88 6.65 13.38
N ALA A 175 6.58 7.42 12.53
CA ALA A 175 7.75 6.91 11.80
C ALA A 175 8.88 6.51 12.75
N ASP A 176 9.24 7.34 13.73
CA ASP A 176 10.31 7.08 14.70
C ASP A 176 10.04 5.83 15.55
N ALA A 177 8.77 5.52 15.81
CA ALA A 177 8.38 4.31 16.53
C ALA A 177 8.59 3.03 15.70
N LEU A 178 8.38 3.11 14.38
CA LEU A 178 8.39 1.96 13.48
C LEU A 178 9.72 1.78 12.73
N LEU A 179 10.50 2.86 12.54
CA LEU A 179 11.78 2.83 11.82
C LEU A 179 12.78 1.81 12.42
N PRO A 180 12.91 1.65 13.74
CA PRO A 180 13.80 0.64 14.33
C PRO A 180 13.39 -0.81 14.06
N GLU A 181 12.15 -1.05 13.63
CA GLU A 181 11.65 -2.39 13.31
C GLU A 181 12.08 -2.85 11.91
N ILE A 182 12.61 -1.95 11.07
CA ILE A 182 13.13 -2.30 9.75
C ILE A 182 14.50 -2.96 9.92
N THR A 183 14.58 -4.27 9.65
CA THR A 183 15.83 -5.05 9.67
C THR A 183 16.48 -5.17 8.29
N GLY A 184 15.74 -4.87 7.22
CA GLY A 184 16.17 -4.95 5.83
C GLY A 184 15.05 -4.53 4.91
N VAL A 185 15.39 -4.14 3.68
CA VAL A 185 14.42 -3.69 2.66
C VAL A 185 14.43 -4.56 1.41
N GLU A 186 15.26 -5.61 1.36
CA GLU A 186 15.56 -6.39 0.16
C GLU A 186 14.30 -7.05 -0.42
N SER A 187 13.43 -7.55 0.47
CA SER A 187 12.15 -8.19 0.13
C SER A 187 11.01 -7.23 -0.16
N TRP A 188 11.22 -5.92 0.01
CA TRP A 188 10.19 -4.92 -0.23
C TRP A 188 9.97 -4.70 -1.72
N SER A 189 8.77 -4.28 -2.08
CA SER A 189 8.51 -3.81 -3.44
C SER A 189 9.35 -2.56 -3.73
N ASP A 190 9.70 -2.35 -5.00
CA ASP A 190 10.45 -1.16 -5.40
C ASP A 190 9.70 0.13 -5.03
N ALA A 191 8.37 0.11 -5.09
CA ALA A 191 7.56 1.25 -4.66
C ALA A 191 7.71 1.55 -3.16
N ASP A 192 7.74 0.53 -2.30
CA ASP A 192 7.94 0.73 -0.86
C ASP A 192 9.36 1.22 -0.54
N LYS A 193 10.38 0.70 -1.22
CA LYS A 193 11.77 1.20 -1.14
C LYS A 193 11.84 2.68 -1.51
N GLN A 194 11.22 3.04 -2.63
CA GLN A 194 11.20 4.41 -3.13
C GLN A 194 10.42 5.38 -2.21
N VAL A 195 9.29 4.93 -1.65
CA VAL A 195 8.53 5.69 -0.64
C VAL A 195 9.34 5.91 0.64
N LEU A 196 10.09 4.91 1.09
CA LEU A 196 11.00 5.07 2.23
C LEU A 196 12.09 6.09 1.92
N MET A 197 12.77 5.93 0.79
CA MET A 197 13.86 6.80 0.34
C MET A 197 13.43 8.28 0.26
N ILE A 198 12.37 8.58 -0.50
CA ILE A 198 11.85 9.95 -0.63
C ILE A 198 11.36 10.49 0.73
N GLY A 199 10.74 9.65 1.56
CA GLY A 199 10.29 10.06 2.90
C GLY A 199 11.43 10.53 3.79
N ILE A 200 12.53 9.78 3.81
CA ILE A 200 13.74 10.13 4.57
C ILE A 200 14.34 11.45 4.05
N ILE A 201 14.52 11.56 2.73
CA ILE A 201 15.13 12.73 2.10
C ILE A 201 14.32 14.00 2.37
N GLU A 202 13.01 13.97 2.15
CA GLU A 202 12.15 15.14 2.38
C GLU A 202 12.04 15.49 3.88
N THR A 203 12.18 14.50 4.77
CA THR A 203 12.25 14.74 6.22
C THR A 203 13.58 15.38 6.61
N ALA A 204 14.70 14.90 6.08
CA ALA A 204 16.02 15.49 6.30
C ALA A 204 16.07 16.95 5.83
N LYS A 205 15.52 17.23 4.64
CA LYS A 205 15.31 18.59 4.12
C LYS A 205 14.51 19.46 5.10
N ALA A 206 13.40 18.95 5.63
CA ALA A 206 12.59 19.67 6.60
C ALA A 206 13.37 19.97 7.91
N TYR A 207 14.24 19.05 8.35
CA TYR A 207 15.12 19.29 9.49
C TYR A 207 16.18 20.36 9.20
N LYS A 208 16.85 20.32 8.04
CA LYS A 208 17.77 21.39 7.63
C LYS A 208 17.09 22.76 7.55
N MET A 209 15.90 22.84 6.96
CA MET A 209 15.08 24.06 6.94
C MET A 209 14.69 24.57 8.35
N SER A 210 14.78 23.74 9.38
CA SER A 210 14.53 24.12 10.78
C SER A 210 15.81 24.25 11.61
N MET A 211 16.98 24.29 10.97
CA MET A 211 18.30 24.34 11.62
C MET A 211 18.56 23.17 12.57
N GLN A 212 18.01 22.00 12.25
CA GLN A 212 18.18 20.74 13.00
C GLN A 212 19.11 19.79 12.25
N ASP A 213 20.32 20.25 11.92
CA ASP A 213 21.27 19.54 11.06
C ASP A 213 21.66 18.17 11.61
N ASP A 214 21.81 18.05 12.93
CA ASP A 214 22.12 16.76 13.57
C ASP A 214 21.01 15.73 13.32
N LYS A 215 19.74 16.16 13.32
CA LYS A 215 18.61 15.27 13.01
C LYS A 215 18.53 14.91 11.54
N ALA A 216 18.88 15.85 10.66
CA ALA A 216 18.96 15.57 9.23
C ALA A 216 20.02 14.49 8.95
N LYS A 217 21.21 14.62 9.56
CA LYS A 217 22.28 13.62 9.46
C LYS A 217 21.90 12.28 10.09
N ASP A 218 21.26 12.29 11.26
CA ASP A 218 20.83 11.07 11.95
C ASP A 218 19.84 10.24 11.11
N ILE A 219 18.80 10.87 10.56
CA ILE A 219 17.80 10.14 9.77
C ILE A 219 18.37 9.60 8.46
N LEU A 220 19.27 10.35 7.81
CA LEU A 220 19.95 9.88 6.60
C LEU A 220 20.92 8.72 6.91
N GLY A 221 21.70 8.84 8.00
CA GLY A 221 22.64 7.81 8.41
C GLY A 221 21.98 6.47 8.73
N LYS A 222 20.78 6.49 9.34
CA LYS A 222 20.00 5.27 9.63
C LYS A 222 19.65 4.46 8.39
N ALA A 223 19.44 5.13 7.26
CA ALA A 223 18.99 4.51 6.03
C ALA A 223 20.08 4.37 4.95
N ALA A 224 21.26 4.95 5.15
CA ALA A 224 22.36 4.88 4.19
C ALA A 224 22.68 3.43 3.79
N GLN A 225 22.70 2.51 4.75
CA GLN A 225 22.92 1.07 4.52
C GLN A 225 21.95 0.42 3.50
N TRP A 226 20.80 1.03 3.22
CA TRP A 226 19.80 0.49 2.29
C TRP A 226 19.86 1.12 0.90
N PHE A 227 20.52 2.28 0.76
CA PHE A 227 20.46 3.12 -0.44
C PHE A 227 21.82 3.68 -0.88
N GLU A 228 22.93 3.26 -0.25
CA GLU A 228 24.26 3.81 -0.53
C GLU A 228 24.72 3.61 -1.99
N GLU A 229 24.22 2.58 -2.67
CA GLU A 229 24.48 2.31 -4.09
C GLU A 229 23.48 3.00 -5.04
N ASP A 230 22.43 3.65 -4.51
CA ASP A 230 21.41 4.31 -5.32
C ASP A 230 21.88 5.71 -5.75
N GLU A 231 21.95 5.94 -7.07
CA GLU A 231 22.43 7.21 -7.63
C GLU A 231 21.53 8.40 -7.25
N GLU A 232 20.22 8.20 -7.10
CA GLU A 232 19.30 9.25 -6.69
C GLU A 232 19.46 9.56 -5.20
N TRP A 233 19.65 8.54 -4.37
CA TRP A 233 20.01 8.73 -2.97
C TRP A 233 21.28 9.56 -2.83
N GLN A 234 22.37 9.17 -3.49
CA GLN A 234 23.65 9.90 -3.43
C GLN A 234 23.49 11.36 -3.83
N ARG A 235 22.83 11.60 -4.99
CA ARG A 235 22.57 12.96 -5.50
C ARG A 235 21.82 13.82 -4.49
N ARG A 236 20.73 13.30 -3.91
CA ARG A 236 19.90 14.05 -2.95
C ARG A 236 20.54 14.12 -1.56
N TYR A 237 21.35 13.14 -1.17
CA TYR A 237 22.10 13.15 0.08
C TYR A 237 23.09 14.31 0.11
N ASP A 238 23.86 14.50 -0.96
CA ASP A 238 24.85 15.57 -1.04
C ASP A 238 24.21 16.98 -0.97
N ASP A 239 23.09 17.16 -1.66
CA ASP A 239 22.30 18.41 -1.65
C ASP A 239 21.85 18.83 -0.24
N TYR A 240 21.69 17.86 0.68
CA TYR A 240 21.18 18.13 2.03
C TYR A 240 22.17 17.82 3.14
N VAL A 241 23.31 17.18 2.91
CA VAL A 241 24.31 16.95 3.97
C VAL A 241 25.48 17.90 3.83
N ASN A 242 25.92 18.17 2.59
CA ASN A 242 27.14 18.91 2.29
C ASN A 242 26.90 20.39 1.93
N SER A 243 25.64 20.81 1.79
CA SER A 243 25.21 22.21 1.61
C SER A 243 25.16 23.01 2.91
#